data_AF-A0A0E3L8S5-F1
#
_entry.id   AF-A0A0E3L8S5-F1
#
_cell.length_a   1.000
_cell.length_b   1.000
_cell.length_c   1.000
_cell.angle_alpha   90.00
_cell.angle_beta   90.00
_cell.angle_gamma   90.00
#
_symmetry.space_group_name_H-M   'P 1'
#
loop_
_entity.id
_entity.type
_entity.pdbx_description
1 polymer ?
#
loop_
_entity_poly.entity_id
_entity_poly.type
_entity_poly.pdbx_seq_one_letter_code
_entity_poly.pdbx_strand_id
1 'polypeptide(L)' 'MVDRPRSGQPKKYNERHAAEIIAFACTKPPEGRKKWSLSLLCEKLRKKEGFETINKETIRLILKKNKIKP' A
#
# COMPACT_ATOMS: atom_id res chain seq x y z
N MET A 1 -29.23 20.72 18.32
CA MET A 1 -28.58 19.39 18.45
C MET A 1 -27.46 19.34 17.43
N VAL A 2 -26.20 19.43 17.85
CA VAL A 2 -25.05 19.52 16.92
C VAL A 2 -24.52 18.10 16.66
N ASP A 3 -24.43 17.69 15.40
CA ASP A 3 -23.78 16.43 15.01
C ASP A 3 -22.32 16.49 15.48
N ARG A 4 -21.89 15.49 16.27
CA ARG A 4 -20.51 15.44 16.74
C ARG A 4 -19.60 15.18 15.55
N PRO A 5 -18.43 15.84 15.47
CA PRO A 5 -17.47 15.57 14.41
C PRO A 5 -17.15 14.07 14.45
N ARG A 6 -17.54 13.37 13.38
CA ARG A 6 -17.25 11.95 13.25
C ARG A 6 -15.74 11.84 13.08
N SER A 7 -15.04 11.46 14.14
CA SER A 7 -13.66 10.98 14.02
C SER A 7 -13.71 9.81 13.04
N GLY A 8 -13.32 10.07 11.80
CA GLY A 8 -13.37 9.08 10.73
C GLY A 8 -12.56 7.84 11.11
N GLN A 9 -12.73 6.75 10.35
CA GLN A 9 -12.03 5.50 10.62
C GLN A 9 -10.51 5.76 10.71
N PRO A 10 -9.85 5.32 11.80
CA PRO A 10 -8.41 5.50 11.93
C PRO A 10 -7.70 4.85 10.75
N LYS A 11 -6.67 5.52 10.23
CA LYS A 11 -5.89 4.96 9.12
C LYS A 11 -5.27 3.65 9.55
N LYS A 12 -5.69 2.57 8.89
CA LYS A 12 -5.17 1.22 9.12
C LYS A 12 -3.67 1.11 8.79
N TYR A 13 -3.15 2.00 7.96
CA TYR A 13 -1.74 2.04 7.56
C TYR A 13 -1.15 3.42 7.86
N ASN A 14 -0.12 3.42 8.71
CA ASN A 14 0.71 4.57 9.03
C ASN A 14 1.71 4.90 7.90
N GLU A 15 2.40 6.01 8.05
CA GLU A 15 3.41 6.48 7.09
C GLU A 15 4.59 5.53 6.96
N ARG A 16 4.98 4.84 8.04
CA ARG A 16 6.00 3.77 8.01
C ARG A 16 5.58 2.63 7.08
N HIS A 17 4.34 2.17 7.20
CA HIS A 17 3.80 1.12 6.32
C HIS A 17 3.76 1.58 4.86
N ALA A 18 3.41 2.85 4.63
CA ALA A 18 3.45 3.42 3.28
C ALA A 18 4.88 3.44 2.72
N ALA A 19 5.87 3.86 3.51
CA ALA A 19 7.28 3.87 3.11
C ALA A 19 7.79 2.46 2.77
N GLU A 20 7.39 1.44 3.54
CA GLU A 20 7.73 0.05 3.23
C GLU A 20 7.14 -0.42 1.90
N ILE A 21 5.86 -0.11 1.63
CA ILE A 21 5.21 -0.45 0.35
C ILE A 21 5.94 0.23 -0.81
N ILE A 22 6.32 1.50 -0.63
CA ILE A 22 7.04 2.28 -1.62
C ILE A 22 8.42 1.67 -1.89
N ALA A 23 9.19 1.39 -0.84
CA ALA A 23 10.50 0.75 -0.97
C ALA A 23 10.38 -0.59 -1.69
N PHE A 24 9.32 -1.35 -1.41
CA PHE A 24 9.04 -2.63 -2.07
C PHE A 24 8.59 -2.47 -3.53
N ALA A 25 7.93 -1.37 -3.89
CA ALA A 25 7.58 -1.08 -5.28
C ALA A 25 8.76 -0.52 -6.08
N CYS A 26 9.73 0.11 -5.42
CA CYS A 26 10.94 0.64 -6.05
C CYS A 26 12.05 -0.40 -6.27
N THR A 27 11.94 -1.60 -5.68
CA THR A 27 12.90 -2.69 -5.93
C THR A 27 12.71 -3.33 -7.30
N LYS A 28 13.66 -4.16 -7.74
CA LYS A 28 13.55 -4.88 -9.02
C LYS A 28 12.39 -5.88 -8.97
N PRO A 29 11.47 -5.85 -9.96
CA PRO A 29 10.46 -6.89 -10.09
C PRO A 29 11.12 -8.25 -10.37
N PRO A 30 10.47 -9.36 -9.98
CA PRO A 30 10.99 -10.70 -10.24
C PRO A 30 11.09 -11.00 -11.74
N GLU A 31 11.95 -11.96 -12.09
CA GLU A 31 12.28 -12.34 -13.46
C GLU A 31 11.04 -12.53 -14.36
N GLY A 32 11.14 -12.03 -15.58
CA GLY A 32 10.06 -12.08 -16.58
C GLY A 32 9.07 -10.91 -16.53
N ARG A 33 9.23 -9.93 -15.62
CA ARG A 33 8.39 -8.70 -15.63
C ARG A 33 9.21 -7.42 -15.71
N LYS A 34 8.77 -6.50 -16.57
CA LYS A 34 9.38 -5.16 -16.71
C LYS A 34 9.06 -4.23 -15.53
N LYS A 35 8.00 -4.51 -14.76
CA LYS A 35 7.49 -3.62 -13.70
C LYS A 35 6.63 -4.35 -12.67
N TRP A 36 6.37 -3.73 -11.52
CA TRP A 36 5.55 -4.32 -10.47
C TRP A 36 4.07 -4.25 -10.83
N SER A 37 3.38 -5.37 -10.70
CA SER A 37 1.91 -5.38 -10.81
C SER A 37 1.29 -5.24 -9.42
N LEU A 38 0.17 -4.52 -9.29
CA LEU A 38 -0.54 -4.37 -8.01
C LEU A 38 -0.90 -5.73 -7.37
N SER A 39 -1.24 -6.74 -8.17
CA SER A 39 -1.52 -8.09 -7.66
C SER A 39 -0.28 -8.74 -7.03
N LEU A 40 0.87 -8.59 -7.68
CA LEU A 40 2.14 -9.16 -7.22
C LEU A 40 2.64 -8.45 -5.96
N LEU A 41 2.52 -7.12 -5.93
CA LEU A 41 2.80 -6.33 -4.73
C LEU A 41 1.89 -6.76 -3.58
N CYS A 42 0.60 -6.95 -3.83
CA CYS A 42 -0.36 -7.39 -2.82
C CYS A 42 0.00 -8.76 -2.25
N GLU A 43 0.29 -9.75 -3.10
CA GLU A 43 0.68 -11.09 -2.66
C GLU A 43 1.98 -11.10 -1.85
N LYS A 44 2.98 -10.30 -2.28
CA LYS A 44 4.25 -10.20 -1.57
C LYS A 44 4.12 -9.46 -0.24
N LEU A 45 3.39 -8.35 -0.22
CA LEU A 45 3.16 -7.56 0.99
C LEU A 45 2.34 -8.34 2.01
N ARG A 46 1.33 -9.11 1.60
CA ARG A 46 0.56 -9.98 2.51
C ARG A 46 1.40 -10.99 3.27
N LYS A 47 2.57 -11.38 2.74
CA LYS A 47 3.51 -12.29 3.42
C LYS A 47 4.34 -11.60 4.51
N LYS A 48 4.32 -10.27 4.60
CA LYS A 48 4.95 -9.52 5.68
C LYS A 48 3.98 -9.32 6.84
N GLU A 49 4.49 -9.41 8.05
CA GLU A 49 3.77 -9.03 9.27
C GLU A 49 3.29 -7.58 9.19
N GLY A 50 2.03 -7.34 9.56
CA GLY A 50 1.37 -6.02 9.50
C GLY A 50 0.67 -5.70 8.18
N PHE A 51 0.83 -6.53 7.14
CA PHE A 51 0.23 -6.31 5.81
C PHE A 51 -0.74 -7.40 5.37
N GLU A 52 -1.09 -8.35 6.24
CA GLU A 52 -1.96 -9.51 5.92
C GLU A 52 -3.31 -9.11 5.31
N THR A 53 -3.87 -7.99 5.75
CA THR A 53 -5.16 -7.47 5.27
C THR A 53 -5.03 -6.45 4.15
N ILE A 54 -3.83 -6.25 3.58
CA ILE A 54 -3.63 -5.28 2.51
C ILE A 54 -4.35 -5.71 1.23
N ASN A 55 -4.89 -4.72 0.54
CA ASN A 55 -5.56 -4.88 -0.75
C ASN A 55 -4.89 -4.03 -1.82
N LYS A 56 -5.14 -4.38 -3.10
CA LYS A 56 -4.59 -3.70 -4.28
C LYS A 56 -4.91 -2.21 -4.29
N GLU A 57 -6.12 -1.83 -3.86
CA GLU A 57 -6.54 -0.42 -3.79
C GLU A 57 -5.75 0.38 -2.74
N THR A 58 -5.44 -0.21 -1.58
CA THR A 58 -4.57 0.42 -0.58
C THR A 58 -3.19 0.73 -1.16
N ILE A 59 -2.60 -0.25 -1.84
CA ILE A 59 -1.28 -0.10 -2.49
C ILE A 59 -1.35 0.99 -3.55
N ARG A 60 -2.36 0.96 -4.41
CA ARG A 60 -2.58 1.97 -5.46
C ARG A 60 -2.73 3.38 -4.89
N LEU A 61 -3.50 3.57 -3.82
CA LEU A 61 -3.67 4.86 -3.16
C LEU A 61 -2.35 5.36 -2.57
N ILE A 62 -1.58 4.49 -1.92
CA ILE A 62 -0.28 4.83 -1.33
C ILE A 62 0.73 5.23 -2.41
N LEU A 63 0.84 4.44 -3.49
CA LEU A 63 1.73 4.75 -4.60
C LEU A 63 1.31 6.04 -5.33
N LYS A 64 0.00 6.23 -5.56
CA LYS A 64 -0.54 7.45 -6.17
C LYS A 64 -0.24 8.69 -5.34
N LYS A 65 -0.41 8.62 -4.00
CA LYS A 65 -0.10 9.73 -3.09
C LYS A 65 1.37 10.14 -3.18
N ASN A 66 2.26 9.19 -3.42
CA ASN A 66 3.70 9.42 -3.54
C ASN A 66 4.16 9.63 -4.99
N LYS A 67 3.22 9.75 -5.96
CA LYS A 67 3.49 9.91 -7.40
C LYS A 67 4.34 8.78 -8.01
N ILE A 68 4.35 7.60 -7.40
CA ILE A 68 5.10 6.45 -7.87
C ILE A 68 4.23 5.66 -8.85
N LYS A 69 4.78 5.37 -10.03
CA LYS A 69 4.14 4.54 -11.05
C LYS A 69 4.76 3.13 -10.97
N PRO A 70 4.04 2.14 -10.41
CA PRO A 70 4.54 0.77 -10.33
C PRO A 70 4.64 0.09 -11.70
#